data_AF-A0A6G1M2I0-F1
#
_entry.id   AF-A0A6G1M2I0-F1
#
_cell.length_a   1.000
_cell.length_b   1.000
_cell.length_c   1.000
_cell.angle_alpha   90.00
_cell.angle_beta   90.00
_cell.angle_gamma   90.00
#
_symmetry.space_group_name_H-M   'P 1'
#
loop_
_entity.id
_entity.type
_entity.pdbx_description
1 polymer ?
#
loop_
_entity_poly.entity_id
_entity_poly.type
_entity_poly.pdbx_seq_one_letter_code
_entity_poly.pdbx_strand_id
1 'polypeptide(L)'
;MPWTIRQMAICQNSSIDLKTETNIILHSSEGTADRLDTLVRDSAAESSILKYLQHWTTIHSLVLIALEDEWKNFINYMEETVATMAAETLFPQLSSSDQEEDNAIQMRIFHKIQECQSTIDWLIRTKQALQLNVETVDKLSCHMKEAYEHEKGDLSENARNGYHSLSESIENCIYGQKFAFQNVTCLLERASRVAFTFRDIASQRDSYVIKTLARLSKRAADETSALTSQSIREAQIMKSITLLALIFLPATFIVGFLDLDYISVTKSPNGSLQLEAKPEIFLLLALAIPLTVAVVGGWL
;
A
#
# COMPACT_ATOMS: atom_id res chain seq x y z
N MET A 1 8.54 17.82 -4.58
CA MET A 1 9.33 17.53 -5.80
C MET A 1 10.08 18.80 -6.19
N PRO A 2 11.43 18.78 -6.22
CA PRO A 2 12.24 19.97 -6.52
C PRO A 2 12.48 20.20 -8.01
N TRP A 3 12.03 19.30 -8.88
CA TRP A 3 12.30 19.32 -10.32
C TRP A 3 11.05 19.64 -11.14
N THR A 4 11.25 20.28 -12.29
CA THR A 4 10.20 20.56 -13.29
C THR A 4 10.73 20.30 -14.70
N ILE A 5 9.97 19.58 -15.52
CA ILE A 5 10.26 19.42 -16.94
C ILE A 5 9.76 20.67 -17.67
N ARG A 6 10.64 21.34 -18.42
CA ARG A 6 10.34 22.54 -19.21
C ARG A 6 10.59 22.28 -20.69
N GLN A 7 9.90 23.02 -21.54
CA GLN A 7 10.09 22.98 -22.99
C GLN A 7 10.89 24.19 -23.42
N MET A 8 11.97 23.95 -24.16
CA MET A 8 12.75 24.97 -24.86
C MET A 8 12.42 24.89 -26.34
N ALA A 9 12.25 26.04 -26.99
CA ALA A 9 11.95 26.11 -28.41
C ALA A 9 12.99 26.96 -29.13
N ILE A 10 13.36 26.54 -30.34
CA ILE A 10 14.23 27.29 -31.24
C ILE A 10 13.49 27.52 -32.53
N CYS A 11 13.34 28.78 -32.90
CA CYS A 11 12.78 29.20 -34.17
C CYS A 11 13.90 29.79 -35.01
N GLN A 12 14.22 29.13 -36.12
CA GLN A 12 15.13 29.63 -37.13
C GLN A 12 14.31 30.17 -38.30
N ASN A 13 14.63 31.40 -38.72
CA ASN A 13 14.14 31.98 -39.95
C ASN A 13 15.34 32.36 -40.82
N SER A 14 15.42 31.79 -42.02
CA SER A 14 16.45 32.13 -43.00
C SER A 14 15.79 32.86 -44.17
N SER A 15 16.19 34.12 -44.39
CA SER A 15 15.75 34.89 -45.55
C SER A 15 16.81 34.81 -46.64
N ILE A 16 16.48 34.10 -47.73
CA ILE A 16 17.35 33.93 -48.91
C ILE A 16 17.65 35.29 -49.56
N ASP A 17 16.66 36.18 -49.62
CA ASP A 17 16.78 37.49 -50.27
C ASP A 17 17.69 38.46 -49.50
N LEU A 18 17.63 38.41 -48.16
CA LEU A 18 18.41 39.31 -47.29
C LEU A 18 19.74 38.70 -46.86
N LYS A 19 19.98 37.40 -47.11
CA LYS A 19 21.11 36.62 -46.58
C LYS A 19 21.27 36.79 -45.06
N THR A 20 20.14 36.90 -44.37
CA THR A 20 20.10 37.04 -42.91
C THR A 20 19.47 35.81 -42.30
N GLU A 21 20.15 35.24 -41.31
CA GLU A 21 19.62 34.18 -40.46
C GLU A 21 19.25 34.78 -39.11
N THR A 22 18.00 34.57 -38.69
CA THR A 22 17.51 34.98 -37.37
C THR A 22 17.15 33.75 -36.57
N ASN A 23 17.77 33.59 -35.40
CA ASN A 23 17.52 32.49 -34.49
C ASN A 23 16.93 33.07 -33.19
N ILE A 24 15.76 32.57 -32.80
CA ILE A 24 15.06 32.95 -31.58
C ILE A 24 14.99 31.73 -30.68
N ILE A 25 15.55 31.85 -29.47
CA ILE A 25 15.51 30.81 -28.43
C ILE A 25 14.50 31.25 -27.38
N LEU A 26 13.50 30.40 -27.11
CA LEU A 26 12.48 30.62 -26.09
C LEU A 26 12.71 29.68 -24.92
N HIS A 27 12.59 30.22 -23.69
CA HIS A 27 12.78 29.49 -22.43
C HIS A 27 14.14 28.75 -22.36
N SER A 28 15.21 29.46 -22.68
CA SER A 28 16.59 28.95 -22.59
C SER A 28 16.94 28.50 -21.16
N SER A 29 17.69 27.41 -21.03
CA SER A 29 18.28 27.02 -19.74
C SER A 29 19.41 27.97 -19.36
N GLU A 30 19.69 28.12 -18.06
CA GLU A 30 20.81 28.94 -17.56
C GLU A 30 22.13 28.49 -18.19
N GLY A 31 22.37 27.18 -18.28
CA GLY A 31 23.58 26.65 -18.94
C GLY A 31 23.67 26.97 -20.43
N THR A 32 22.54 27.04 -21.15
CA THR A 32 22.55 27.46 -22.56
C THR A 32 22.84 28.96 -22.67
N ALA A 33 22.25 29.78 -21.79
CA ALA A 33 22.47 31.22 -21.76
C ALA A 33 23.92 31.58 -21.41
N ASP A 34 24.52 30.92 -20.42
CA ASP A 34 25.91 31.15 -20.00
C ASP A 34 26.91 30.76 -21.10
N ARG A 35 26.67 29.63 -21.77
CA ARG A 35 27.49 29.19 -22.90
C ARG A 35 27.37 30.15 -24.08
N LEU A 36 26.16 30.65 -24.35
CA LEU A 36 25.95 31.64 -25.41
C LEU A 36 26.62 32.98 -25.07
N ASP A 37 26.53 33.45 -23.82
CA ASP A 37 27.18 34.69 -23.37
C ASP A 37 28.71 34.55 -23.45
N THR A 38 29.27 33.40 -23.06
CA THR A 38 30.70 33.11 -23.21
C THR A 38 31.14 33.19 -24.67
N LEU A 39 30.39 32.55 -25.58
CA LEU A 39 30.71 32.57 -27.00
C LEU A 39 30.57 33.95 -27.63
N VAL A 40 29.57 34.74 -27.21
CA VAL A 40 29.39 36.12 -27.69
C VAL A 40 30.53 37.01 -27.19
N ARG A 41 30.96 36.87 -25.94
CA ARG A 41 32.09 37.61 -25.36
C ARG A 41 33.42 37.25 -26.02
N ASP A 42 33.66 35.97 -26.24
CA ASP A 42 34.88 35.50 -26.93
C ASP A 42 34.90 35.94 -28.40
N SER A 43 33.73 36.03 -29.05
CA SER A 43 33.61 36.53 -30.43
C SER A 43 33.99 38.00 -30.61
N ALA A 44 33.89 38.81 -29.54
CA ALA A 44 34.35 40.20 -29.56
C ALA A 44 35.88 40.32 -29.58
N ALA A 45 36.61 39.26 -29.23
CA ALA A 45 38.08 39.22 -29.20
C ALA A 45 38.71 38.62 -30.48
N GLU A 46 38.02 37.71 -31.19
CA GLU A 46 38.56 37.00 -32.36
C GLU A 46 37.61 36.97 -33.57
N SER A 47 38.06 37.52 -34.71
CA SER A 47 37.28 37.58 -35.97
C SER A 47 36.92 36.21 -36.60
N SER A 48 37.62 35.14 -36.20
CA SER A 48 37.35 33.74 -36.56
C SER A 48 36.07 33.20 -35.93
N ILE A 49 35.77 33.60 -34.68
CA ILE A 49 34.61 33.11 -33.92
C ILE A 49 33.30 33.69 -34.48
N LEU A 50 33.33 34.95 -34.95
CA LEU A 50 32.18 35.57 -35.64
C LEU A 50 31.82 34.84 -36.94
N LYS A 51 32.79 34.24 -37.64
CA LYS A 51 32.52 33.38 -38.82
C LYS A 51 31.96 32.01 -38.44
N TYR A 52 32.29 31.51 -37.24
CA TYR A 52 31.77 30.25 -36.71
C TYR A 52 30.32 30.38 -36.19
N LEU A 53 29.98 31.53 -35.60
CA LEU A 53 28.61 31.87 -35.20
C LEU A 53 27.69 32.25 -36.37
N GLN A 54 28.26 32.42 -37.56
CA GLN A 54 27.53 32.88 -38.75
C GLN A 54 26.64 31.81 -39.39
N HIS A 55 26.88 30.53 -39.07
CA HIS A 55 26.10 29.43 -39.60
C HIS A 55 25.10 28.93 -38.55
N TRP A 56 23.84 28.80 -38.93
CA TRP A 56 22.76 28.35 -38.05
C TRP A 56 23.07 27.08 -37.25
N THR A 57 23.84 26.13 -37.82
CA THR A 57 24.17 24.84 -37.18
C THR A 57 24.79 24.99 -35.80
N THR A 58 25.60 26.04 -35.59
CA THR A 58 26.35 26.25 -34.35
C THR A 58 25.42 26.46 -33.14
N ILE A 59 24.33 27.21 -33.34
CA ILE A 59 23.36 27.49 -32.27
C ILE A 59 22.60 26.22 -31.88
N HIS A 60 22.21 25.40 -32.86
CA HIS A 60 21.54 24.13 -32.59
C HIS A 60 22.45 23.13 -31.88
N SER A 61 23.74 23.04 -32.27
CA SER A 61 24.70 22.17 -31.58
C SER A 61 24.86 22.52 -30.10
N LEU A 62 24.94 23.82 -29.76
CA LEU A 62 25.08 24.28 -28.38
C LEU A 62 23.90 23.88 -27.50
N VAL A 63 22.70 24.00 -28.06
CA VAL A 63 21.44 23.68 -27.40
C VAL A 63 21.33 22.17 -27.20
N LEU A 64 21.69 21.36 -28.19
CA LEU A 64 21.69 19.90 -28.07
C LEU A 64 22.62 19.42 -26.97
N ILE A 65 23.79 20.04 -26.82
CA ILE A 65 24.72 19.71 -25.73
C ILE A 65 24.12 20.11 -24.37
N ALA A 66 23.56 21.33 -24.26
CA ALA A 66 22.98 21.81 -23.01
C ALA A 66 21.75 21.00 -22.56
N LEU A 67 21.05 20.33 -23.49
CA LEU A 67 19.93 19.45 -23.18
C LEU A 67 20.36 18.22 -22.36
N GLU A 68 21.59 17.72 -22.54
CA GLU A 68 22.04 16.46 -21.94
C GLU A 68 22.41 16.59 -20.45
N ASP A 69 23.02 17.71 -20.06
CA ASP A 69 23.58 17.92 -18.71
C ASP A 69 22.53 17.84 -17.60
N GLU A 70 21.35 18.44 -17.81
CA GLU A 70 20.28 18.51 -16.80
C GLU A 70 19.60 17.15 -16.56
N TRP A 71 19.47 16.33 -17.61
CA TRP A 71 18.84 15.01 -17.48
C TRP A 71 19.63 14.07 -16.58
N LYS A 72 20.96 14.13 -16.63
CA LYS A 72 21.81 13.28 -15.80
C LYS A 72 21.59 13.53 -14.31
N ASN A 73 21.54 14.80 -13.89
CA ASN A 73 21.32 15.18 -12.50
C ASN A 73 19.93 14.73 -12.01
N PHE A 74 18.92 14.94 -12.84
CA PHE A 74 17.56 14.50 -12.55
C PHE A 74 17.45 12.97 -12.40
N ILE A 75 18.03 12.20 -13.33
CA ILE A 75 17.98 10.73 -13.29
C ILE A 75 18.69 10.19 -12.05
N ASN A 76 19.84 10.75 -11.67
CA ASN A 76 20.54 10.37 -10.45
C ASN A 76 19.69 10.61 -9.18
N TYR A 77 19.01 11.76 -9.10
CA TYR A 77 18.07 12.04 -8.01
C TYR A 77 16.92 11.03 -7.95
N MET A 78 16.36 10.66 -9.10
CA MET A 78 15.31 9.66 -9.18
C MET A 78 15.81 8.27 -8.80
N GLU A 79 17.05 7.92 -9.18
CA GLU A 79 17.68 6.66 -8.79
C GLU A 79 17.83 6.55 -7.28
N GLU A 80 18.37 7.59 -6.64
CA GLU A 80 18.51 7.67 -5.18
C GLU A 80 17.13 7.54 -4.50
N THR A 81 16.14 8.29 -4.98
CA THR A 81 14.77 8.24 -4.45
C THR A 81 14.20 6.82 -4.51
N VAL A 82 14.31 6.13 -5.65
CA VAL A 82 13.83 4.75 -5.78
C VAL A 82 14.65 3.79 -4.92
N ALA A 83 15.95 4.01 -4.75
CA ALA A 83 16.80 3.19 -3.89
C ALA A 83 16.40 3.31 -2.41
N THR A 84 16.11 4.52 -1.93
CA THR A 84 15.57 4.75 -0.58
C THR A 84 14.23 4.03 -0.39
N MET A 85 13.31 4.16 -1.34
CA MET A 85 12.02 3.44 -1.28
C MET A 85 12.20 1.92 -1.23
N ALA A 86 13.13 1.38 -2.02
CA ALA A 86 13.44 -0.05 -2.01
C ALA A 86 14.02 -0.50 -0.65
N ALA A 87 14.95 0.26 -0.07
CA ALA A 87 15.54 -0.06 1.22
C ALA A 87 14.49 -0.12 2.35
N GLU A 88 13.51 0.78 2.33
CA GLU A 88 12.41 0.80 3.30
C GLU A 88 11.49 -0.43 3.20
N THR A 89 11.37 -1.07 2.03
CA THR A 89 10.62 -2.34 1.90
C THR A 89 11.34 -3.54 2.51
N LEU A 90 12.68 -3.54 2.53
CA LEU A 90 13.50 -4.65 3.03
C LEU A 90 13.57 -4.69 4.56
N PHE A 91 13.52 -3.51 5.20
CA PHE A 91 13.50 -3.38 6.66
C PHE A 91 12.28 -2.60 7.10
N PRO A 92 11.08 -3.21 7.07
CA PRO A 92 9.93 -2.61 7.69
C PRO A 92 10.23 -2.42 9.18
N GLN A 93 10.47 -1.19 9.64
CA GLN A 93 10.56 -0.87 11.06
C GLN A 93 9.19 -1.13 11.69
N LEU A 94 8.96 -2.37 12.14
CA LEU A 94 7.68 -2.86 12.65
C LEU A 94 7.95 -3.65 13.92
N SER A 95 8.21 -2.92 15.01
CA SER A 95 8.37 -3.51 16.33
C SER A 95 7.47 -2.78 17.32
N SER A 96 6.28 -3.32 17.58
CA SER A 96 5.51 -3.11 18.82
C SER A 96 4.12 -3.76 18.76
N SER A 97 3.58 -4.04 19.94
CA SER A 97 2.44 -4.93 20.22
C SER A 97 1.11 -4.19 20.48
N ASP A 98 1.01 -2.89 20.18
CA ASP A 98 -0.09 -2.05 20.67
C ASP A 98 -1.07 -1.64 19.54
N GLN A 99 -2.39 -1.77 19.81
CA GLN A 99 -3.46 -1.56 18.84
C GLN A 99 -3.57 -0.11 18.30
N GLU A 100 -3.13 0.90 19.06
CA GLU A 100 -3.09 2.30 18.58
C GLU A 100 -2.00 2.50 17.51
N GLU A 101 -0.97 1.65 17.51
CA GLU A 101 0.13 1.70 16.55
C GLU A 101 -0.22 1.00 15.23
N ASP A 102 -1.16 0.05 15.21
CA ASP A 102 -1.57 -0.65 13.99
C ASP A 102 -2.19 0.30 12.95
N ASN A 103 -3.04 1.25 13.39
CA ASN A 103 -3.58 2.29 12.51
C ASN A 103 -2.47 3.22 11.98
N ALA A 104 -1.51 3.59 12.84
CA ALA A 104 -0.38 4.43 12.43
C ALA A 104 0.52 3.73 11.42
N ILE A 105 0.72 2.42 11.59
CA ILE A 105 1.48 1.57 10.70
C ILE A 105 0.77 1.42 9.34
N GLN A 106 -0.54 1.17 9.32
CA GLN A 106 -1.31 1.12 8.07
C GLN A 106 -1.25 2.47 7.33
N MET A 107 -1.42 3.58 8.04
CA MET A 107 -1.29 4.92 7.47
C MET A 107 0.11 5.17 6.88
N ARG A 108 1.17 4.70 7.55
CA ARG A 108 2.55 4.79 7.04
C ARG A 108 2.71 3.98 5.74
N ILE A 109 2.19 2.75 5.69
CA ILE A 109 2.25 1.92 4.47
C ILE A 109 1.48 2.60 3.33
N PHE A 110 0.29 3.12 3.59
CA PHE A 110 -0.49 3.85 2.60
C PHE A 110 0.27 5.07 2.06
N HIS A 111 0.88 5.87 2.95
CA HIS A 111 1.71 7.00 2.55
C HIS A 111 2.88 6.56 1.65
N LYS A 112 3.55 5.45 1.98
CA LYS A 112 4.65 4.90 1.16
C LYS A 112 4.18 4.42 -0.21
N ILE A 113 3.00 3.82 -0.30
CA ILE A 113 2.39 3.48 -1.58
C ILE A 113 2.15 4.76 -2.40
N GLN A 114 1.61 5.82 -1.79
CA GLN A 114 1.35 7.09 -2.46
C GLN A 114 2.64 7.77 -2.92
N GLU A 115 3.70 7.78 -2.10
CA GLU A 115 5.04 8.27 -2.49
C GLU A 115 5.57 7.50 -3.71
N CYS A 116 5.46 6.16 -3.70
CA CYS A 116 5.88 5.33 -4.83
C CYS A 116 5.09 5.66 -6.10
N GLN A 117 3.76 5.85 -6.01
CA GLN A 117 2.93 6.22 -7.16
C GLN A 117 3.33 7.59 -7.73
N SER A 118 3.56 8.58 -6.87
CA SER A 118 4.06 9.89 -7.28
C SER A 118 5.39 9.78 -8.05
N THR A 119 6.34 8.99 -7.54
CA THR A 119 7.62 8.73 -8.22
C THR A 119 7.43 8.02 -9.56
N ILE A 120 6.54 7.03 -9.64
CA ILE A 120 6.18 6.33 -10.88
C ILE A 120 5.62 7.30 -11.92
N ASP A 121 4.69 8.19 -11.53
CA ASP A 121 4.11 9.19 -12.43
C ASP A 121 5.19 10.13 -13.01
N TRP A 122 6.16 10.53 -12.18
CA TRP A 122 7.30 11.33 -12.63
C TRP A 122 8.21 10.57 -13.60
N LEU A 123 8.48 9.29 -13.35
CA LEU A 123 9.28 8.45 -14.26
C LEU A 123 8.56 8.24 -15.59
N ILE A 124 7.23 8.07 -15.60
CA ILE A 124 6.42 7.97 -16.83
C ILE A 124 6.52 9.26 -17.64
N ARG A 125 6.33 10.43 -17.01
CA ARG A 125 6.45 11.73 -17.68
C ARG A 125 7.84 11.95 -18.25
N THR A 126 8.86 11.58 -17.50
CA THR A 126 10.25 11.67 -17.94
C THR A 126 10.51 10.77 -19.15
N LYS A 127 10.05 9.52 -19.10
CA LYS A 127 10.16 8.58 -20.22
C LYS A 127 9.52 9.14 -21.49
N GLN A 128 8.33 9.72 -21.37
CA GLN A 128 7.64 10.37 -22.48
C GLN A 128 8.41 11.57 -23.03
N ALA A 129 8.94 12.43 -22.15
CA ALA A 129 9.73 13.59 -22.56
C ALA A 129 11.02 13.18 -23.30
N LEU A 130 11.76 12.20 -22.78
CA LEU A 130 12.96 11.66 -23.43
C LEU A 130 12.63 11.03 -24.79
N GLN A 131 11.51 10.30 -24.89
CA GLN A 131 11.07 9.73 -26.17
C GLN A 131 10.76 10.83 -27.20
N LEU A 132 10.03 11.87 -26.80
CA LEU A 132 9.73 13.01 -27.67
C LEU A 132 11.00 13.76 -28.09
N ASN A 133 11.98 13.89 -27.20
CA ASN A 133 13.28 14.48 -27.54
C ASN A 133 13.98 13.67 -28.62
N VAL A 134 14.05 12.33 -28.47
CA VAL A 134 14.65 11.45 -29.48
C VAL A 134 13.94 11.60 -30.83
N GLU A 135 12.60 11.56 -30.85
CA GLU A 135 11.83 11.72 -32.09
C GLU A 135 12.01 13.10 -32.73
N THR A 136 12.13 14.16 -31.93
CA THR A 136 12.32 15.53 -32.44
C THR A 136 13.73 15.72 -33.02
N VAL A 137 14.75 15.23 -32.32
CA VAL A 137 16.14 15.31 -32.77
C VAL A 137 16.39 14.41 -33.99
N ASP A 138 15.72 13.26 -34.08
CA ASP A 138 15.76 12.39 -35.26
C ASP A 138 15.15 13.08 -36.49
N LYS A 139 13.99 13.75 -36.33
CA LYS A 139 13.40 14.57 -37.40
C LYS A 139 14.31 15.73 -37.80
N LEU A 140 14.98 16.38 -36.84
CA LEU A 140 15.98 17.40 -37.13
C LEU A 140 17.14 16.82 -37.97
N SER A 141 17.61 15.61 -37.67
CA SER A 141 18.62 14.91 -38.48
C SER A 141 18.17 14.73 -39.93
N CYS A 142 16.92 14.32 -40.15
CA CYS A 142 16.36 14.16 -41.50
C CYS A 142 16.34 15.49 -42.28
N HIS A 143 15.79 16.55 -41.67
CA HIS A 143 15.75 17.86 -42.32
C HIS A 143 17.14 18.47 -42.55
N MET A 144 18.07 18.23 -41.64
CA MET A 144 19.47 18.66 -41.81
C MET A 144 20.12 17.95 -43.01
N LYS A 145 19.87 16.64 -43.21
CA LYS A 145 20.39 15.90 -44.37
C LYS A 145 19.80 16.43 -45.68
N GLU A 146 18.51 16.74 -45.70
CA GLU A 146 17.84 17.38 -46.84
C GLU A 146 18.47 18.75 -47.15
N ALA A 147 18.62 19.61 -46.14
CA ALA A 147 19.25 20.93 -46.28
C ALA A 147 20.69 20.83 -46.79
N TYR A 148 21.48 19.90 -46.25
CA TYR A 148 22.85 19.66 -46.69
C TYR A 148 22.92 19.27 -48.17
N GLU A 149 22.08 18.34 -48.64
CA GLU A 149 22.09 17.93 -50.05
C GLU A 149 21.62 19.05 -51.00
N HIS A 150 20.72 19.93 -50.55
CA HIS A 150 20.32 21.12 -51.31
C HIS A 150 21.43 22.17 -51.42
N GLU A 151 22.23 22.36 -50.37
CA GLU A 151 23.25 23.41 -50.33
C GLU A 151 24.65 22.93 -50.76
N LYS A 152 24.88 21.61 -50.82
CA LYS A 152 26.18 20.95 -51.01
C LYS A 152 27.11 21.54 -52.08
N GLY A 153 26.53 22.05 -53.17
CA GLY A 153 27.27 22.66 -54.28
C GLY A 153 27.87 24.03 -53.97
N ASP A 154 27.21 24.81 -53.10
CA ASP A 154 27.55 26.21 -52.81
C ASP A 154 28.13 26.41 -51.38
N LEU A 155 28.31 25.32 -50.62
CA LEU A 155 28.80 25.40 -49.23
C LEU A 155 30.28 25.81 -49.15
N SER A 156 30.54 26.80 -48.30
CA SER A 156 31.88 27.09 -47.77
C SER A 156 32.42 25.89 -46.97
N GLU A 157 33.74 25.75 -46.88
CA GLU A 157 34.40 24.76 -46.03
C GLU A 157 33.95 24.85 -44.55
N ASN A 158 33.75 26.06 -44.04
CA ASN A 158 33.24 26.28 -42.68
C ASN A 158 31.81 25.79 -42.51
N ALA A 159 30.97 25.96 -43.53
CA ALA A 159 29.58 25.50 -43.49
C ALA A 159 29.50 23.96 -43.53
N ARG A 160 30.34 23.32 -44.36
CA ARG A 160 30.49 21.85 -44.36
C ARG A 160 30.92 21.31 -42.99
N ASN A 161 31.90 21.96 -42.36
CA ASN A 161 32.34 21.60 -41.02
C ASN A 161 31.23 21.81 -39.97
N GLY A 162 30.41 22.86 -40.12
CA GLY A 162 29.24 23.12 -39.28
C GLY A 162 28.17 22.02 -39.37
N TYR A 163 27.81 21.60 -40.58
CA TYR A 163 26.90 20.47 -40.81
C TYR A 163 27.44 19.15 -40.22
N HIS A 164 28.73 18.88 -40.39
CA HIS A 164 29.36 17.68 -39.82
C HIS A 164 29.34 17.71 -38.28
N SER A 165 29.71 18.83 -37.67
CA SER A 165 29.70 19.01 -36.21
C SER A 165 28.29 18.92 -35.62
N LEU A 166 27.28 19.47 -36.30
CA LEU A 166 25.88 19.31 -35.88
C LEU A 166 25.41 17.87 -36.03
N SER A 167 25.80 17.17 -37.10
CA SER A 167 25.47 15.74 -37.27
C SER A 167 26.03 14.89 -36.14
N GLU A 168 27.29 15.10 -35.76
CA GLU A 168 27.92 14.43 -34.61
C GLU A 168 27.21 14.78 -33.30
N SER A 169 26.87 16.06 -33.10
CA SER A 169 26.14 16.53 -31.92
C SER A 169 24.75 15.90 -31.81
N ILE A 170 24.06 15.73 -32.95
CA ILE A 170 22.76 15.06 -33.04
C ILE A 170 22.90 13.57 -32.69
N GLU A 171 23.87 12.88 -33.26
CA GLU A 171 24.10 11.46 -32.98
C GLU A 171 24.42 11.22 -31.50
N ASN A 172 25.30 12.03 -30.93
CA ASN A 172 25.65 12.00 -29.51
C ASN A 172 24.42 12.29 -28.63
N CYS A 173 23.64 13.31 -28.98
CA CYS A 173 22.40 13.64 -28.25
C CYS A 173 21.39 12.49 -28.31
N ILE A 174 21.16 11.89 -29.48
CA ILE A 174 20.25 10.74 -29.63
C ILE A 174 20.74 9.56 -28.79
N TYR A 175 22.04 9.26 -28.81
CA TYR A 175 22.63 8.20 -28.00
C TYR A 175 22.43 8.46 -26.51
N GLY A 176 22.78 9.65 -26.01
CA GLY A 176 22.61 10.04 -24.61
C GLY A 176 21.15 10.00 -24.16
N GLN A 177 20.23 10.51 -24.97
CA GLN A 177 18.79 10.48 -24.69
C GLN A 177 18.22 9.05 -24.69
N LYS A 178 18.67 8.18 -25.59
CA LYS A 178 18.29 6.75 -25.60
C LYS A 178 18.81 6.02 -24.36
N PHE A 179 20.04 6.31 -23.95
CA PHE A 179 20.61 5.75 -22.73
C PHE A 179 19.83 6.21 -21.49
N ALA A 180 19.55 7.51 -21.38
CA ALA A 180 18.68 8.08 -20.34
C ALA A 180 17.30 7.42 -20.32
N PHE A 181 16.69 7.21 -21.50
CA PHE A 181 15.38 6.54 -21.63
C PHE A 181 15.41 5.10 -21.11
N GLN A 182 16.47 4.34 -21.41
CA GLN A 182 16.64 2.98 -20.90
C GLN A 182 16.80 2.98 -19.38
N ASN A 183 17.60 3.90 -18.83
CA ASN A 183 17.77 4.05 -17.39
C ASN A 183 16.45 4.36 -16.68
N VAL A 184 15.69 5.34 -17.18
CA VAL A 184 14.37 5.69 -16.64
C VAL A 184 13.39 4.52 -16.74
N THR A 185 13.45 3.73 -17.81
CA THR A 185 12.62 2.52 -17.95
C THR A 185 12.97 1.48 -16.90
N CYS A 186 14.25 1.23 -16.65
CA CYS A 186 14.71 0.35 -15.57
C CYS A 186 14.27 0.87 -14.18
N LEU A 187 14.42 2.17 -13.92
CA LEU A 187 13.96 2.81 -12.68
C LEU A 187 12.44 2.69 -12.51
N LEU A 188 11.67 2.83 -13.58
CA LEU A 188 10.21 2.67 -13.57
C LEU A 188 9.80 1.25 -13.21
N GLU A 189 10.46 0.24 -13.80
CA GLU A 189 10.23 -1.16 -13.44
C GLU A 189 10.58 -1.43 -11.98
N ARG A 190 11.72 -0.90 -11.51
CA ARG A 190 12.15 -1.03 -10.11
C ARG A 190 11.15 -0.38 -9.15
N ALA A 191 10.74 0.86 -9.41
CA ALA A 191 9.76 1.58 -8.60
C ALA A 191 8.39 0.87 -8.58
N SER A 192 7.96 0.32 -9.72
CA SER A 192 6.71 -0.44 -9.83
C SER A 192 6.76 -1.72 -8.99
N ARG A 193 7.90 -2.43 -8.97
CA ARG A 193 8.10 -3.60 -8.11
C ARG A 193 8.06 -3.23 -6.63
N VAL A 194 8.71 -2.14 -6.24
CA VAL A 194 8.69 -1.63 -4.86
C VAL A 194 7.25 -1.27 -4.43
N ALA A 195 6.49 -0.59 -5.28
CA ALA A 195 5.08 -0.28 -5.02
C ALA A 195 4.23 -1.55 -4.85
N PHE A 196 4.49 -2.58 -5.66
CA PHE A 196 3.83 -3.88 -5.53
C PHE A 196 4.18 -4.56 -4.21
N THR A 197 5.45 -4.56 -3.80
CA THR A 197 5.89 -5.10 -2.50
C THR A 197 5.20 -4.41 -1.33
N PHE A 198 5.05 -3.08 -1.35
CA PHE A 198 4.28 -2.37 -0.31
C PHE A 198 2.81 -2.79 -0.27
N ARG A 199 2.18 -3.02 -1.42
CA ARG A 199 0.80 -3.52 -1.50
C ARG A 199 0.68 -4.94 -0.96
N ASP A 200 1.64 -5.80 -1.26
CA ASP A 200 1.69 -7.16 -0.72
C ASP A 200 1.86 -7.14 0.80
N ILE A 201 2.75 -6.30 1.35
CA ILE A 201 2.91 -6.11 2.79
C ILE A 201 1.59 -5.66 3.44
N ALA A 202 0.87 -4.72 2.81
CA ALA A 202 -0.44 -4.29 3.29
C ALA A 202 -1.46 -5.45 3.34
N SER A 203 -1.57 -6.22 2.24
CA SER A 203 -2.51 -7.35 2.16
C SER A 203 -2.18 -8.51 3.12
N GLN A 204 -0.88 -8.78 3.33
CA GLN A 204 -0.42 -9.79 4.29
C GLN A 204 -0.78 -9.38 5.71
N ARG A 205 -0.69 -8.09 6.03
CA ARG A 205 -1.14 -7.55 7.32
C ARG A 205 -2.64 -7.72 7.52
N ASP A 206 -3.46 -7.32 6.56
CA ASP A 206 -4.91 -7.49 6.67
C ASP A 206 -5.28 -8.96 6.89
N SER A 207 -4.61 -9.86 6.17
CA SER A 207 -4.76 -11.30 6.35
C SER A 207 -4.33 -11.79 7.75
N TYR A 208 -3.26 -11.22 8.31
CA TYR A 208 -2.79 -11.54 9.66
C TYR A 208 -3.80 -11.08 10.72
N VAL A 209 -4.29 -9.84 10.61
CA VAL A 209 -5.29 -9.27 11.51
C VAL A 209 -6.57 -10.13 11.49
N ILE A 210 -7.07 -10.47 10.30
CA ILE A 210 -8.25 -11.33 10.14
C ILE A 210 -8.03 -12.71 10.76
N LYS A 211 -6.87 -13.35 10.54
CA LYS A 211 -6.54 -14.66 11.14
C LYS A 211 -6.48 -14.58 12.66
N THR A 212 -5.91 -13.51 13.20
CA THR A 212 -5.83 -13.29 14.65
C THR A 212 -7.22 -13.09 15.24
N LEU A 213 -8.06 -12.27 14.62
CA LEU A 213 -9.44 -12.07 15.01
C LEU A 213 -10.25 -13.38 14.95
N ALA A 214 -10.10 -14.17 13.89
CA ALA A 214 -10.76 -15.47 13.75
C ALA A 214 -10.32 -16.45 14.86
N ARG A 215 -9.04 -16.45 15.25
CA ARG A 215 -8.54 -17.26 16.38
C ARG A 215 -9.12 -16.80 17.72
N LEU A 216 -9.20 -15.48 17.95
CA LEU A 216 -9.80 -14.93 19.17
C LEU A 216 -11.31 -15.22 19.24
N SER A 217 -12.03 -15.05 18.14
CA SER A 217 -13.45 -15.39 18.03
C SER A 217 -13.70 -16.88 18.26
N LYS A 218 -12.84 -17.76 17.71
CA LYS A 218 -12.93 -19.19 17.97
C LYS A 218 -12.74 -19.51 19.45
N ARG A 219 -11.73 -18.93 20.11
CA ARG A 219 -11.52 -19.13 21.56
C ARG A 219 -12.72 -18.67 22.38
N ALA A 220 -13.27 -17.50 22.07
CA ALA A 220 -14.47 -17.00 22.73
C ALA A 220 -15.69 -17.91 22.49
N ALA A 221 -15.84 -18.47 21.29
CA ALA A 221 -16.89 -19.45 20.97
C ALA A 221 -16.71 -20.76 21.75
N ASP A 222 -15.47 -21.26 21.86
CA ASP A 222 -15.16 -22.46 22.62
C ASP A 222 -15.46 -22.25 24.12
N GLU A 223 -15.06 -21.11 24.70
CA GLU A 223 -15.36 -20.75 26.10
C GLU A 223 -16.85 -20.59 26.36
N THR A 224 -17.58 -19.88 25.49
CA THR A 224 -19.04 -19.74 25.62
C THR A 224 -19.78 -21.06 25.45
N SER A 225 -19.29 -21.96 24.58
CA SER A 225 -19.83 -23.32 24.46
C SER A 225 -19.61 -24.13 25.74
N ALA A 226 -18.44 -24.01 26.37
CA ALA A 226 -18.14 -24.67 27.64
C ALA A 226 -19.04 -24.16 28.77
N LEU A 227 -19.20 -22.84 28.89
CA LEU A 227 -20.12 -22.22 29.86
C LEU A 227 -21.56 -22.67 29.62
N THR A 228 -22.02 -22.69 28.37
CA THR A 228 -23.36 -23.15 28.02
C THR A 228 -23.57 -24.62 28.42
N SER A 229 -22.56 -25.47 28.18
CA SER A 229 -22.62 -26.88 28.58
C SER A 229 -22.69 -27.06 30.11
N GLN A 230 -22.00 -26.20 30.86
CA GLN A 230 -22.05 -26.17 32.31
C GLN A 230 -23.43 -25.69 32.79
N SER A 231 -23.97 -24.62 32.22
CA SER A 231 -25.31 -24.12 32.55
C SER A 231 -26.41 -25.14 32.25
N ILE A 232 -26.30 -25.90 31.14
CA ILE A 232 -27.24 -27.00 30.84
C ILE A 232 -27.18 -28.07 31.94
N ARG A 233 -25.97 -28.43 32.40
CA ARG A 233 -25.79 -29.42 33.46
C ARG A 233 -26.34 -28.92 34.80
N GLU A 234 -26.08 -27.67 35.16
CA GLU A 234 -26.63 -27.05 36.36
C GLU A 234 -28.16 -27.00 36.31
N ALA A 235 -28.74 -26.66 35.16
CA ALA A 235 -30.20 -26.71 34.96
C ALA A 235 -30.77 -28.13 35.11
N GLN A 236 -30.07 -29.15 34.62
CA GLN A 236 -30.47 -30.55 34.81
C GLN A 236 -30.40 -30.97 36.29
N ILE A 237 -29.34 -30.60 37.01
CA ILE A 237 -29.21 -30.86 38.45
C ILE A 237 -30.33 -30.16 39.22
N MET A 238 -30.61 -28.89 38.90
CA MET A 238 -31.67 -28.11 39.54
C MET A 238 -33.05 -28.74 39.30
N LYS A 239 -33.32 -29.25 38.08
CA LYS A 239 -34.54 -30.00 37.78
C LYS A 239 -34.66 -31.26 38.66
N SER A 240 -33.59 -32.04 38.80
CA SER A 240 -33.59 -33.24 39.65
C SER A 240 -33.82 -32.93 41.13
N ILE A 241 -33.16 -31.90 41.67
CA ILE A 241 -33.36 -31.47 43.07
C ILE A 241 -34.80 -31.01 43.29
N THR A 242 -35.35 -30.23 42.37
CA THR A 242 -36.73 -29.73 42.45
C THR A 242 -37.74 -30.88 42.40
N LEU A 243 -37.53 -31.86 41.52
CA LEU A 243 -38.37 -33.06 41.47
C LEU A 243 -38.34 -33.82 42.79
N LEU A 244 -37.16 -33.99 43.38
CA LEU A 244 -37.01 -34.67 44.68
C LEU A 244 -37.79 -33.91 45.76
N ALA A 245 -37.63 -32.58 45.83
CA ALA A 245 -38.36 -31.74 46.78
C ALA A 245 -39.88 -31.84 46.59
N LEU A 246 -40.39 -31.82 45.36
CA LEU A 246 -41.81 -31.97 45.04
C LEU A 246 -42.39 -33.33 45.51
N ILE A 247 -41.58 -34.38 45.54
CA ILE A 247 -42.00 -35.71 46.03
C ILE A 247 -42.05 -35.76 47.57
N PHE A 248 -41.09 -35.14 48.25
CA PHE A 248 -41.00 -35.17 49.72
C PHE A 248 -41.89 -34.13 50.42
N LEU A 249 -42.12 -32.97 49.80
CA LEU A 249 -42.87 -31.86 50.39
C LEU A 249 -44.29 -32.26 50.86
N PRO A 250 -45.10 -33.03 50.10
CA PRO A 250 -46.42 -33.48 50.53
C PRO A 250 -46.39 -34.33 51.79
N ALA A 251 -45.43 -35.26 51.86
CA ALA A 251 -45.28 -36.15 53.01
C ALA A 251 -44.89 -35.36 54.26
N THR A 252 -43.90 -34.47 54.16
CA THR A 252 -43.48 -33.61 55.28
C THR A 252 -44.61 -32.69 55.75
N PHE A 253 -45.38 -32.11 54.82
CA PHE A 253 -46.53 -31.28 55.14
C PHE A 253 -47.58 -32.06 55.93
N ILE A 254 -47.91 -33.28 55.51
CA ILE A 254 -48.93 -34.11 56.19
C ILE A 254 -48.46 -34.56 57.57
N VAL A 255 -47.19 -34.98 57.70
CA VAL A 255 -46.59 -35.36 58.99
C VAL A 255 -46.64 -34.20 59.98
N GLY A 256 -46.25 -32.99 59.55
CA GLY A 256 -46.28 -31.80 60.41
C GLY A 256 -47.68 -31.26 60.68
N PHE A 257 -48.59 -31.33 59.70
CA PHE A 257 -49.96 -30.84 59.85
C PHE A 257 -50.80 -31.70 60.80
N LEU A 258 -50.56 -33.01 60.79
CA LEU A 258 -51.31 -33.97 61.61
C LEU A 258 -50.61 -34.29 62.94
N ASP A 259 -49.41 -33.75 63.19
CA ASP A 259 -48.56 -34.03 64.37
C ASP A 259 -48.42 -35.54 64.66
N LEU A 260 -48.22 -36.31 63.59
CA LEU A 260 -48.30 -37.77 63.66
C LEU A 260 -46.99 -38.38 64.17
N ASP A 261 -47.07 -39.05 65.32
CA ASP A 261 -45.97 -39.76 65.97
C ASP A 261 -46.09 -41.28 65.72
N TYR A 262 -45.52 -41.73 64.60
CA TYR A 262 -45.78 -43.06 64.02
C TYR A 262 -45.05 -44.23 64.72
N ILE A 263 -44.07 -43.96 65.57
CA ILE A 263 -43.24 -44.99 66.23
C ILE A 263 -43.41 -44.89 67.74
N SER A 264 -44.33 -45.68 68.30
CA SER A 264 -44.35 -45.92 69.75
C SER A 264 -43.50 -47.14 70.07
N VAL A 265 -42.34 -46.94 70.69
CA VAL A 265 -41.52 -48.04 71.21
C VAL A 265 -42.11 -48.50 72.53
N THR A 266 -42.91 -49.57 72.51
CA THR A 266 -43.50 -50.16 73.71
C THR A 266 -42.67 -51.35 74.19
N LYS A 267 -42.19 -51.28 75.43
CA LYS A 267 -41.50 -52.41 76.10
C LYS A 267 -42.55 -53.35 76.70
N SER A 268 -42.62 -54.58 76.19
CA SER A 268 -43.43 -55.65 76.78
C SER A 268 -42.66 -56.31 77.96
N PRO A 269 -43.33 -56.91 78.97
CA PRO A 269 -42.71 -57.34 80.23
C PRO A 269 -41.61 -58.40 80.14
N ASN A 270 -41.40 -59.01 78.97
CA ASN A 270 -40.38 -60.06 78.75
C ASN A 270 -39.14 -59.60 77.96
N GLY A 271 -38.87 -58.29 77.90
CA GLY A 271 -37.54 -57.79 77.49
C GLY A 271 -37.22 -57.84 75.99
N SER A 272 -38.18 -58.17 75.12
CA SER A 272 -38.04 -57.96 73.67
C SER A 272 -38.61 -56.61 73.25
N LEU A 273 -37.81 -55.82 72.52
CA LEU A 273 -38.22 -54.58 71.87
C LEU A 273 -39.08 -54.93 70.66
N GLN A 274 -40.37 -54.65 70.70
CA GLN A 274 -41.25 -54.75 69.54
C GLN A 274 -41.49 -53.34 69.00
N LEU A 275 -41.07 -53.09 67.76
CA LEU A 275 -41.52 -51.93 67.00
C LEU A 275 -42.95 -52.22 66.55
N GLU A 276 -43.93 -51.57 67.16
CA GLU A 276 -45.32 -51.65 66.72
C GLU A 276 -45.64 -50.40 65.90
N ALA A 277 -45.85 -50.61 64.59
CA ALA A 277 -46.21 -49.56 63.67
C ALA A 277 -47.70 -49.21 63.86
N LYS A 278 -48.01 -47.96 64.23
CA LYS A 278 -49.40 -47.52 64.44
C LYS A 278 -50.19 -47.51 63.11
N PRO A 279 -51.51 -47.80 63.14
CA PRO A 279 -52.36 -47.81 61.95
C PRO A 279 -52.47 -46.46 61.22
N GLU A 280 -52.04 -45.37 61.86
CA GLU A 280 -51.98 -44.01 61.32
C GLU A 280 -51.05 -43.85 60.11
N ILE A 281 -50.13 -44.80 59.89
CA ILE A 281 -49.31 -44.88 58.67
C ILE A 281 -50.16 -45.03 57.41
N PHE A 282 -51.31 -45.72 57.50
CA PHE A 282 -52.23 -45.84 56.36
C PHE A 282 -52.91 -44.51 56.01
N LEU A 283 -53.17 -43.65 57.00
CA LEU A 283 -53.76 -42.33 56.80
C LEU A 283 -52.76 -41.38 56.13
N LEU A 284 -51.49 -41.42 56.56
CA LEU A 284 -50.38 -40.74 55.89
C LEU A 284 -50.31 -41.16 54.42
N LEU A 285 -50.32 -42.46 54.14
CA LEU A 285 -50.20 -42.98 52.79
C LEU A 285 -51.38 -42.57 51.90
N ALA A 286 -52.61 -42.64 52.43
CA ALA A 286 -53.83 -42.30 51.71
C ALA A 286 -53.92 -40.83 51.32
N LEU A 287 -53.33 -39.91 52.10
CA LEU A 287 -53.32 -38.48 51.81
C LEU A 287 -52.07 -38.03 51.03
N ALA A 288 -50.91 -38.62 51.32
CA ALA A 288 -49.64 -38.23 50.70
C ALA A 288 -49.56 -38.62 49.22
N ILE A 289 -49.98 -39.83 48.86
CA ILE A 289 -49.93 -40.31 47.46
C ILE A 289 -50.71 -39.39 46.50
N PRO A 290 -52.01 -39.10 46.70
CA PRO A 290 -52.76 -38.26 45.77
C PRO A 290 -52.23 -36.83 45.71
N LEU A 291 -51.72 -36.30 46.84
CA LEU A 291 -51.13 -34.97 46.88
C LEU A 291 -49.81 -34.93 46.10
N THR A 292 -48.95 -35.94 46.22
CA THR A 292 -47.74 -36.07 45.40
C THR A 292 -48.07 -36.22 43.90
N VAL A 293 -49.11 -36.99 43.55
CA VAL A 293 -49.56 -37.12 42.15
C VAL A 293 -50.06 -35.79 41.60
N ALA A 294 -50.83 -35.00 42.37
CA ALA A 294 -51.29 -33.68 41.93
C ALA A 294 -50.13 -32.69 41.74
N VAL A 295 -49.16 -32.70 42.66
CA VAL A 295 -48.00 -31.80 42.66
C VAL A 295 -47.01 -32.15 41.53
N VAL A 296 -46.69 -33.43 41.33
CA VAL A 296 -45.80 -33.88 40.25
C VAL A 296 -46.51 -33.81 38.89
N GLY A 297 -47.78 -34.18 38.83
CA GLY A 297 -48.59 -34.13 37.60
C GLY A 297 -48.90 -32.71 37.10
N GLY A 298 -48.85 -31.70 37.97
CA GLY A 298 -48.93 -30.30 37.57
C GLY A 298 -47.59 -29.66 37.15
N TRP A 299 -46.47 -30.35 37.40
CA TRP A 299 -45.11 -29.87 37.08
C TRP A 299 -44.54 -30.47 35.78
N LEU A 300 -44.92 -31.71 35.46
CA LEU A 300 -44.64 -32.39 34.18
C LEU A 300 -45.37 -31.72 33.01
#